data_AF-A0A1X2FXQ6-F1
#
_entry.id   AF-A0A1X2FXQ6-F1
#
_cell.length_a   1.000
_cell.length_b   1.000
_cell.length_c   1.000
_cell.angle_alpha   90.00
_cell.angle_beta   90.00
_cell.angle_gamma   90.00
#
_symmetry.space_group_name_H-M   'P 1'
#
loop_
_entity.id
_entity.type
_entity.pdbx_description
1 polymer ?
#
loop_
_entity_poly.entity_id
_entity_poly.type
_entity_poly.pdbx_seq_one_letter_code
_entity_poly.pdbx_strand_id
1 'polypeptide(L)' 'MWTVIYMAHSMEVAEKVKDVLTKEGFLVKLKPLKKNVDNNDGYCEVMVPNSEAQDAQNIIIEYGL' A
#
# COMPACT_ATOMS: atom_id res chain seq x y z
N MET A 1 1.82 12.38 10.01
CA MET A 1 2.96 11.83 9.24
C MET A 1 2.48 10.56 8.55
N TRP A 2 2.87 10.30 7.31
CA TRP A 2 2.47 9.12 6.55
C TRP A 2 3.59 8.07 6.60
N THR A 3 3.25 6.82 6.83
CA THR A 3 4.18 5.69 6.95
C THR A 3 3.91 4.70 5.83
N VAL A 4 4.98 4.23 5.17
CA VAL A 4 4.89 3.15 4.19
C VAL A 4 4.79 1.83 4.96
N ILE A 5 3.72 1.07 4.73
CA ILE A 5 3.50 -0.24 5.38
C ILE A 5 3.71 -1.41 4.42
N TYR A 6 3.64 -1.14 3.11
CA TYR A 6 3.73 -2.18 2.09
C TYR A 6 4.24 -1.62 0.76
N MET A 7 5.08 -2.38 0.06
CA MET A 7 5.57 -2.06 -1.28
C MET A 7 5.03 -3.09 -2.26
N ALA A 8 4.03 -2.70 -3.02
CA ALA A 8 3.46 -3.54 -4.06
C ALA A 8 4.34 -3.48 -5.32
N HIS A 9 4.62 -4.63 -5.92
CA HIS A 9 5.35 -4.73 -7.19
C HIS A 9 4.49 -4.38 -8.41
N SER A 10 3.19 -4.15 -8.21
CA SER A 10 2.25 -3.79 -9.27
C SER A 10 1.14 -2.91 -8.71
N MET A 11 0.61 -2.02 -9.56
CA MET A 11 -0.50 -1.13 -9.20
C MET A 11 -1.75 -1.93 -8.81
N GLU A 12 -2.01 -3.07 -9.46
CA GLU A 12 -3.15 -3.94 -9.14
C GLU A 12 -3.11 -4.47 -7.69
N VAL A 13 -1.93 -4.90 -7.23
CA VAL A 13 -1.75 -5.38 -5.85
C VAL A 13 -1.90 -4.21 -4.88
N ALA A 14 -1.33 -3.06 -5.20
CA ALA A 14 -1.45 -1.84 -4.38
C ALA A 14 -2.92 -1.41 -4.25
N GLU A 15 -3.69 -1.46 -5.33
CA GLU A 15 -5.12 -1.15 -5.33
C GLU A 15 -5.92 -2.15 -4.50
N LYS A 16 -5.62 -3.45 -4.56
CA LYS A 16 -6.27 -4.44 -3.68
C LYS A 16 -6.03 -4.14 -2.21
N VAL A 17 -4.78 -3.90 -1.82
CA VAL A 17 -4.42 -3.55 -0.44
C VAL A 17 -5.14 -2.28 -0.01
N LYS A 18 -5.16 -1.25 -0.88
CA LYS A 18 -5.90 -0.01 -0.64
C LYS A 18 -7.38 -0.26 -0.43
N ASP A 19 -8.01 -1.08 -1.27
CA ASP A 19 -9.44 -1.35 -1.22
C ASP A 19 -9.84 -2.07 0.07
N VAL A 20 -9.07 -3.08 0.49
CA VAL A 20 -9.29 -3.81 1.75
C VAL A 20 -9.18 -2.85 2.94
N LEU A 21 -8.07 -2.11 3.04
CA LEU A 21 -7.85 -1.16 4.13
C LEU A 21 -8.88 -0.02 4.12
N THR A 22 -9.28 0.49 2.95
CA THR A 22 -10.33 1.53 2.85
C THR A 22 -11.69 1.01 3.27
N LYS A 23 -12.01 -0.27 3.01
CA LYS A 23 -13.25 -0.92 3.45
C LYS A 23 -13.33 -1.06 4.97
N GLU A 24 -12.21 -1.35 5.61
CA GLU A 24 -12.10 -1.39 7.07
C GLU A 24 -12.16 0.01 7.70
N GLY A 25 -12.06 1.08 6.89
CA GLY A 25 -12.16 2.47 7.33
C GLY A 25 -10.82 3.21 7.47
N PHE A 26 -9.70 2.59 7.08
CA PHE A 26 -8.38 3.19 7.15
C PHE A 26 -8.12 4.17 6.00
N LEU A 27 -7.35 5.21 6.28
CA LEU A 27 -6.90 6.15 5.25
C LEU A 27 -5.67 5.59 4.52
N VAL A 28 -5.77 5.30 3.23
CA VAL A 28 -4.66 4.75 2.45
C VAL A 28 -4.29 5.66 1.29
N LYS A 29 -2.98 5.83 1.08
CA LYS A 29 -2.42 6.61 0.00
C LYS A 29 -1.46 5.75 -0.80
N LEU A 30 -1.79 5.58 -2.08
CA LEU A 30 -0.93 4.90 -3.04
C LEU A 30 0.01 5.89 -3.69
N LYS A 31 1.30 5.57 -3.70
CA LYS A 31 2.32 6.36 -4.37
C LYS A 31 3.06 5.48 -5.38
N PRO A 32 2.75 5.60 -6.67
CA PRO A 32 3.48 4.88 -7.70
C PRO A 32 4.89 5.44 -7.83
N LEU A 33 5.89 4.59 -7.69
CA LEU A 33 7.29 4.89 -7.99
C LEU A 33 7.51 4.67 -9.49
N LYS A 34 7.20 5.68 -10.30
CA LYS A 34 7.59 5.67 -11.71
C LYS A 34 9.10 5.83 -11.81
N LYS A 35 9.82 4.72 -11.93
CA LYS A 35 11.23 4.76 -12.34
C LYS A 35 11.26 4.94 -13.85
N ASN A 36 11.58 6.16 -14.27
CA ASN A 36 11.88 6.47 -15.66
C ASN A 36 12.99 5.52 -16.15
N VAL A 37 12.81 5.00 -17.37
CA VAL A 37 13.80 4.29 -18.21
C VAL A 37 14.01 2.81 -17.85
N ASP A 38 13.44 1.94 -18.68
CA ASP A 38 13.97 0.60 -19.01
C ASP A 38 13.98 -0.48 -17.91
N ASN A 39 12.84 -0.73 -17.26
CA ASN A 39 12.42 -2.11 -16.95
C ASN A 39 10.99 -2.11 -16.40
N ASN A 40 10.24 -3.11 -16.82
CA ASN A 40 8.79 -3.25 -16.70
C ASN A 40 8.36 -3.68 -15.27
N ASP A 41 8.74 -2.92 -14.24
CA ASP A 41 8.44 -3.25 -12.84
C ASP A 41 8.17 -1.97 -12.03
N GLY A 42 6.94 -1.46 -12.15
CA GLY A 42 6.49 -0.24 -11.50
C GLY A 42 6.04 -0.51 -10.06
N TYR A 43 6.94 -0.33 -9.10
CA TYR A 43 6.63 -0.42 -7.67
C TYR A 43 5.64 0.65 -7.24
N CYS A 44 4.75 0.31 -6.30
CA CYS A 44 3.80 1.21 -5.68
C CYS A 44 3.93 1.13 -4.16
N GLU A 45 4.15 2.27 -3.52
CA GLU A 45 4.19 2.37 -2.07
C GLU A 45 2.76 2.54 -1.54
N VAL A 46 2.37 1.68 -0.60
CA VAL A 46 1.12 1.81 0.15
C VAL A 46 1.43 2.48 1.47
N MET A 47 0.83 3.65 1.67
CA MET A 47 1.05 4.49 2.84
C MET A 47 -0.23 4.68 3.64
N VAL A 48 -0.10 4.74 4.96
CA VAL A 48 -1.21 5.03 5.89
C VAL A 48 -0.76 6.05 6.94
N PRO A 49 -1.69 6.71 7.66
CA PRO A 49 -1.36 7.55 8.80
C PRO A 49 -0.57 6.77 9.84
N ASN A 50 0.46 7.39 10.42
CA ASN A 50 1.30 6.74 11.43
C ASN A 50 0.49 6.16 12.61
N SER A 51 -0.61 6.80 12.98
CA SER A 51 -1.50 6.33 14.06
C SER A 51 -2.18 5.00 13.74
N GLU A 52 -2.36 4.68 12.46
CA GLU A 52 -3.05 3.48 11.98
C GLU A 52 -2.08 2.47 11.33
N ALA A 53 -0.79 2.80 11.25
CA ALA A 53 0.21 1.98 10.55
C ALA A 53 0.33 0.57 11.11
N GLN A 54 0.22 0.43 12.43
CA GLN A 54 0.29 -0.87 13.10
C GLN A 54 -0.95 -1.72 12.81
N ASP A 55 -2.16 -1.16 12.97
CA ASP A 55 -3.42 -1.85 12.66
C ASP A 55 -3.51 -2.24 11.18
N ALA A 56 -3.21 -1.30 10.28
CA ALA A 56 -3.23 -1.55 8.84
C ALA A 56 -2.25 -2.66 8.44
N GLN A 57 -1.05 -2.70 9.04
CA GLN A 57 -0.10 -3.79 8.80
C GLN A 57 -0.66 -5.13 9.29
N ASN A 58 -1.34 -5.15 10.43
CA ASN A 58 -1.96 -6.36 10.96
C ASN A 58 -3.06 -6.89 10.02
N ILE A 59 -3.87 -6.00 9.46
CA ILE A 59 -4.91 -6.35 8.47
C ILE A 59 -4.28 -6.94 7.20
N ILE A 60 -3.18 -6.38 6.69
CA ILE A 60 -2.47 -6.95 5.52
C ILE A 60 -2.05 -8.39 5.80
N ILE A 61 -1.49 -8.66 6.98
CA ILE A 61 -1.04 -10.00 7.38
C ILE A 61 -2.23 -10.95 7.53
N GLU A 62 -3.32 -10.51 8.18
CA GLU A 62 -4.56 -11.28 8.37
C GLU A 62 -5.21 -11.66 7.03
N TYR A 63 -5.20 -10.76 6.05
CA TYR A 63 -5.73 -11.01 4.71
C TYR A 63 -4.73 -11.74 3.79
N GLY A 64 -3.49 -11.98 4.23
CA GLY A 64 -2.45 -12.70 3.49
C GLY A 64 -1.93 -11.95 2.26
N LEU A 65 -1.85 -10.62 2.34
CA LEU A 65 -1.40 -9.72 1.27
C LEU A 65 0.11 -9.43 1.32
#